data_AF-H1KH33-F1
#
_entry.id   AF-H1KH33-F1
#
_cell.length_a   1.000
_cell.length_b   1.000
_cell.length_c   1.000
_cell.angle_alpha   90.00
_cell.angle_beta   90.00
_cell.angle_gamma   90.00
#
_symmetry.space_group_name_H-M   'P 1'
#
loop_
_entity.id
_entity.type
_entity.pdbx_description
1 polymer ?
#
loop_
_entity_poly.entity_id
_entity_poly.type
_entity_poly.pdbx_seq_one_letter_code
_entity_poly.pdbx_strand_id
1 'polypeptide(L)'
;MRRLIACAFLMLAAMPAARAECNVEDTGLEPTIAAKKELQETKNAQIVRDLRTLRDAAIVLESYGFPDECKRLVAIVKGLAAKPDDTIKRSSDTDEEKAEEIQESREPKAPKERGGSGR
;
A
#
# COMPACT_ATOMS: atom_id res chain seq x y z
N MET A 1 -14.78 -57.14 -19.29
CA MET A 1 -13.93 -55.95 -19.51
C MET A 1 -14.80 -54.71 -19.75
N ARG A 2 -15.44 -54.12 -18.73
CA ARG A 2 -16.26 -52.89 -18.91
C ARG A 2 -16.56 -52.11 -17.62
N ARG A 3 -15.68 -52.17 -16.62
CA ARG A 3 -15.88 -51.50 -15.31
C ARG A 3 -14.61 -50.87 -14.74
N LEU A 4 -13.73 -50.31 -15.59
CA LEU A 4 -12.51 -49.63 -15.15
C LEU A 4 -12.39 -48.17 -15.62
N ILE A 5 -13.44 -47.60 -16.24
CA ILE A 5 -13.37 -46.25 -16.86
C ILE A 5 -14.04 -45.17 -15.99
N ALA A 6 -14.59 -45.52 -14.82
CA ALA A 6 -15.41 -44.58 -14.04
C ALA A 6 -14.63 -43.73 -13.00
N CYS A 7 -13.37 -44.04 -12.68
CA CYS A 7 -12.65 -43.33 -11.61
C CYS A 7 -11.68 -42.24 -12.08
N ALA A 8 -11.45 -42.07 -13.38
CA ALA A 8 -10.42 -41.15 -13.88
C ALA A 8 -10.88 -39.68 -13.99
N PHE A 9 -12.18 -39.40 -13.90
CA PHE A 9 -12.72 -38.04 -14.14
C PHE A 9 -12.87 -37.17 -12.87
N LEU A 10 -12.67 -37.72 -11.66
CA LEU A 10 -12.86 -36.95 -10.43
C LEU A 10 -11.64 -36.17 -9.93
N MET A 11 -10.48 -36.30 -10.58
CA MET A 11 -9.22 -35.65 -10.11
C MET A 11 -8.97 -34.25 -10.67
N LEU A 12 -9.80 -33.73 -11.58
CA LEU A 12 -9.52 -32.45 -12.25
C LEU A 12 -10.11 -31.21 -11.55
N ALA A 13 -10.80 -31.38 -10.41
CA ALA A 13 -11.48 -30.28 -9.72
C ALA A 13 -10.67 -29.64 -8.58
N ALA A 14 -9.46 -30.12 -8.30
CA ALA A 14 -8.63 -29.64 -7.18
C ALA A 14 -7.31 -28.99 -7.63
N MET A 15 -7.23 -28.52 -8.88
CA MET A 15 -6.13 -27.63 -9.26
C MET A 15 -6.42 -26.26 -8.63
N PRO A 16 -5.61 -25.78 -7.66
CA PRO A 16 -5.69 -24.37 -7.29
C PRO A 16 -5.47 -23.61 -8.59
N ALA A 17 -6.44 -22.75 -8.97
CA ALA A 17 -6.23 -21.82 -10.06
C ALA A 17 -4.88 -21.16 -9.79
N ALA A 18 -3.95 -21.27 -10.74
CA ALA A 18 -2.66 -20.60 -10.67
C ALA A 18 -2.96 -19.09 -10.61
N ARG A 19 -3.18 -18.59 -9.39
CA ARG A 19 -3.30 -17.18 -9.11
C ARG A 19 -1.92 -16.68 -9.43
N ALA A 20 -1.78 -15.92 -10.52
CA ALA A 20 -0.53 -15.25 -10.83
C ALA A 20 -0.12 -14.51 -9.56
N GLU A 21 0.93 -15.02 -8.92
CA GLU A 21 1.43 -14.56 -7.64
C GLU A 21 1.86 -13.11 -7.81
N CYS A 22 1.51 -12.30 -6.84
CA CYS A 22 1.93 -10.91 -6.85
C CYS A 22 3.37 -10.89 -6.40
N ASN A 23 4.32 -10.96 -7.34
CA ASN A 23 5.73 -10.97 -6.96
C ASN A 23 6.16 -9.59 -6.44
N VAL A 24 5.91 -9.32 -5.15
CA VAL A 24 6.21 -8.05 -4.47
C VAL A 24 7.72 -7.83 -4.39
N GLU A 25 8.50 -8.90 -4.33
CA GLU A 25 9.97 -8.84 -4.39
C GLU A 25 10.46 -8.35 -5.77
N ASP A 26 9.74 -8.68 -6.85
CA ASP A 26 9.96 -8.16 -8.21
C ASP A 26 9.46 -6.72 -8.43
N THR A 27 9.14 -5.98 -7.36
CA THR A 27 8.83 -4.56 -7.48
C THR A 27 10.01 -3.75 -8.01
N GLY A 28 11.25 -4.20 -7.83
CA GLY A 28 12.44 -3.44 -8.22
C GLY A 28 12.53 -2.08 -7.49
N LEU A 29 11.81 -1.92 -6.38
CA LEU A 29 11.64 -0.65 -5.71
C LEU A 29 12.96 -0.15 -5.10
N GLU A 30 13.67 -0.99 -4.34
CA GLU A 30 14.94 -0.59 -3.70
C GLU A 30 16.04 -0.25 -4.72
N PRO A 31 16.25 -1.03 -5.80
CA PRO A 31 17.13 -0.62 -6.89
C PRO A 31 16.73 0.71 -7.53
N THR A 32 15.42 0.96 -7.69
CA THR A 32 14.92 2.22 -8.27
C THR A 32 15.19 3.40 -7.34
N ILE A 33 14.93 3.26 -6.04
CA ILE A 33 15.26 4.28 -5.02
C ILE A 33 16.78 4.55 -5.03
N ALA A 34 17.60 3.51 -5.11
CA ALA A 34 19.05 3.65 -5.17
C ALA A 34 19.53 4.35 -6.46
N ALA A 35 18.81 4.23 -7.57
CA ALA A 35 19.18 4.83 -8.85
C ALA A 35 18.72 6.29 -9.03
N LYS A 36 17.79 6.78 -8.19
CA LYS A 36 17.19 8.11 -8.33
C LYS A 36 17.73 9.05 -7.25
N LYS A 37 18.51 10.07 -7.65
CA LYS A 37 19.13 11.02 -6.71
C LYS A 37 18.08 11.77 -5.89
N GLU A 38 16.97 12.12 -6.51
CA GLU A 38 15.85 12.83 -5.91
C GLU A 38 15.31 12.05 -4.70
N LEU A 39 15.18 10.73 -4.82
CA LEU A 39 14.71 9.87 -3.72
C LEU A 39 15.78 9.65 -2.64
N GLN A 40 17.05 9.94 -2.90
CA GLN A 40 18.12 9.84 -1.90
C GLN A 40 18.25 11.10 -1.02
N GLU A 41 17.63 12.21 -1.43
CA GLU A 41 17.72 13.46 -0.68
C GLU A 41 16.97 13.35 0.67
N THR A 42 17.60 13.82 1.75
CA THR A 42 17.02 13.72 3.11
C THR A 42 15.63 14.34 3.22
N LYS A 43 15.36 15.44 2.49
CA LYS A 43 14.04 16.08 2.46
C LYS A 43 12.94 15.20 1.88
N ASN A 44 13.28 14.19 1.08
CA ASN A 44 12.35 13.27 0.44
C ASN A 44 12.26 11.92 1.18
N ALA A 45 12.87 11.81 2.38
CA ALA A 45 12.88 10.57 3.16
C ALA A 45 11.47 10.08 3.51
N GLN A 46 10.49 10.99 3.67
CA GLN A 46 9.09 10.61 3.91
C GLN A 46 8.50 9.88 2.70
N ILE A 47 8.70 10.39 1.48
CA ILE A 47 8.19 9.76 0.25
C ILE A 47 8.79 8.36 0.08
N VAL A 48 10.08 8.19 0.38
CA VAL A 48 10.72 6.86 0.36
C VAL A 48 10.08 5.91 1.38
N ARG A 49 9.75 6.39 2.58
CA ARG A 49 9.01 5.59 3.58
C ARG A 49 7.63 5.21 3.05
N ASP A 50 6.89 6.14 2.46
CA ASP A 50 5.55 5.89 1.94
C ASP A 50 5.57 4.86 0.80
N LEU A 51 6.53 4.95 -0.12
CA LEU A 51 6.71 3.96 -1.17
C LEU A 51 6.99 2.56 -0.62
N ARG A 52 7.80 2.44 0.45
CA ARG A 52 8.05 1.17 1.14
C ARG A 52 6.81 0.67 1.87
N THR A 53 6.07 1.54 2.54
CA THR A 53 4.78 1.20 3.18
C THR A 53 3.78 0.67 2.15
N LEU A 54 3.68 1.28 0.98
CA LEU A 54 2.81 0.78 -0.10
C LEU A 54 3.27 -0.57 -0.66
N ARG A 55 4.58 -0.81 -0.77
CA ARG A 55 5.11 -2.15 -1.10
C ARG A 55 4.71 -3.16 -0.04
N ASP A 56 4.89 -2.85 1.24
CA ASP A 56 4.58 -3.78 2.33
C ASP A 56 3.07 -4.05 2.42
N ALA A 57 2.22 -3.06 2.11
CA ALA A 57 0.78 -3.27 1.97
C ALA A 57 0.42 -4.25 0.83
N ALA A 58 1.22 -4.31 -0.25
CA ALA A 58 1.02 -5.30 -1.31
C ALA A 58 1.23 -6.74 -0.78
N ILE A 59 2.21 -6.95 0.10
CA ILE A 59 2.44 -8.25 0.78
C ILE A 59 1.21 -8.66 1.59
N VAL A 60 0.59 -7.70 2.29
CA VAL A 60 -0.65 -7.94 3.03
C VAL A 60 -1.79 -8.30 2.09
N LEU A 61 -2.00 -7.57 0.99
CA LEU A 61 -3.04 -7.88 0.01
C LEU A 61 -2.88 -9.28 -0.57
N GLU A 62 -1.67 -9.68 -0.92
CA GLU A 62 -1.37 -11.03 -1.38
C GLU A 62 -1.69 -12.08 -0.31
N SER A 63 -1.21 -11.88 0.91
CA SER A 63 -1.40 -12.80 2.04
C SER A 63 -2.86 -13.05 2.38
N TYR A 64 -3.73 -12.05 2.17
CA TYR A 64 -5.16 -12.12 2.43
C TYR A 64 -6.00 -12.55 1.21
N GLY A 65 -5.37 -12.93 0.10
CA GLY A 65 -6.06 -13.47 -1.06
C GLY A 65 -6.65 -12.42 -2.02
N PHE A 66 -6.05 -11.22 -2.06
CA PHE A 66 -6.35 -10.13 -2.99
C PHE A 66 -5.25 -9.95 -4.06
N PRO A 67 -5.01 -10.95 -4.93
CA PRO A 67 -3.87 -10.95 -5.85
C PRO A 67 -3.96 -9.87 -6.93
N ASP A 68 -5.15 -9.50 -7.37
CA ASP A 68 -5.32 -8.48 -8.42
C ASP A 68 -5.13 -7.06 -7.86
N GLU A 69 -5.56 -6.83 -6.62
CA GLU A 69 -5.31 -5.60 -5.88
C GLU A 69 -3.82 -5.45 -5.58
N CYS A 70 -3.15 -6.55 -5.20
CA CYS A 70 -1.70 -6.54 -5.02
C CYS A 70 -0.98 -6.16 -6.32
N LYS A 71 -1.32 -6.76 -7.47
CA LYS A 71 -0.71 -6.40 -8.77
C LYS A 71 -0.94 -4.93 -9.12
N ARG A 72 -2.15 -4.42 -8.89
CA ARG A 72 -2.48 -3.01 -9.11
C ARG A 72 -1.61 -2.11 -8.24
N LEU A 73 -1.47 -2.42 -6.96
CA LEU A 73 -0.66 -1.64 -6.03
C LEU A 73 0.82 -1.68 -6.41
N VAL A 74 1.37 -2.85 -6.74
CA VAL A 74 2.75 -3.00 -7.24
C VAL A 74 3.00 -2.15 -8.48
N ALA A 75 2.06 -2.14 -9.44
CA ALA A 75 2.18 -1.31 -10.64
C ALA A 75 2.16 0.20 -10.31
N ILE A 76 1.33 0.63 -9.36
CA ILE A 76 1.28 2.02 -8.88
C ILE A 76 2.62 2.40 -8.24
N VAL A 77 3.14 1.58 -7.32
CA VAL A 77 4.42 1.82 -6.64
C VAL A 77 5.57 1.95 -7.64
N LYS A 78 5.64 1.07 -8.65
CA LYS A 78 6.61 1.18 -9.75
C LYS A 78 6.46 2.50 -10.51
N GLY A 79 5.24 2.91 -10.83
CA GLY A 79 4.96 4.16 -11.53
C GLY A 79 5.40 5.40 -10.75
N LEU A 80 5.13 5.43 -9.43
CA LEU A 80 5.53 6.52 -8.55
C LEU A 80 7.04 6.62 -8.41
N ALA A 81 7.73 5.49 -8.17
CA ALA A 81 9.19 5.45 -8.04
C ALA A 81 9.91 5.77 -9.35
N ALA A 82 9.33 5.45 -10.51
CA ALA A 82 9.90 5.76 -11.81
C ALA A 82 9.92 7.27 -12.13
N LYS A 83 9.01 8.05 -11.53
CA LYS A 83 8.83 9.49 -11.75
C LYS A 83 8.90 10.26 -10.42
N PRO A 84 10.08 10.32 -9.78
CA PRO A 84 10.21 10.89 -8.44
C PRO A 84 9.86 12.38 -8.39
N ASP A 85 10.25 13.19 -9.38
CA ASP A 85 9.94 14.63 -9.41
C ASP A 85 8.43 14.91 -9.37
N ASP A 86 7.67 14.18 -10.19
CA ASP A 86 6.22 14.26 -10.26
C ASP A 86 5.56 13.82 -8.95
N THR A 87 6.08 12.76 -8.35
CA THR A 87 5.59 12.22 -7.07
C THR A 87 5.86 13.21 -5.94
N ILE A 88 7.09 13.73 -5.85
CA ILE A 88 7.52 14.72 -4.83
C ILE A 88 6.68 15.99 -4.95
N LYS A 89 6.53 16.52 -6.16
CA LYS A 89 5.75 17.74 -6.38
C LYS A 89 4.30 17.57 -5.94
N ARG A 90 3.65 16.49 -6.35
CA ARG A 90 2.24 16.23 -6.02
C ARG A 90 2.01 15.85 -4.56
N SER A 91 2.98 15.22 -3.89
CA SER A 91 2.89 14.96 -2.46
C SER A 91 3.03 16.24 -1.64
N SER A 92 3.87 17.18 -2.10
CA SER A 92 4.09 18.47 -1.44
C SER A 92 2.95 19.49 -1.65
N ASP A 93 2.14 19.33 -2.70
CA ASP A 93 0.93 20.15 -2.94
C ASP A 93 -0.22 19.83 -1.97
N THR A 94 -0.01 18.91 -1.01
CA THR A 94 -0.97 18.65 0.06
C THR A 94 -0.86 19.77 1.10
N ASP A 95 -1.98 20.41 1.46
CA ASP A 95 -2.12 21.49 2.46
C ASP A 95 -1.76 21.05 3.91
N GLU A 96 -0.85 20.10 4.09
CA GLU A 96 -0.39 19.58 5.39
C GLU A 96 0.21 20.70 6.26
N GLU A 97 1.02 21.61 5.70
CA GLU A 97 1.52 22.79 6.43
C GLU A 97 0.38 23.63 7.02
N LYS A 98 -0.70 23.80 6.24
CA LYS A 98 -1.88 24.56 6.67
C LYS A 98 -2.72 23.78 7.68
N ALA A 99 -2.76 22.46 7.56
CA ALA A 99 -3.43 21.58 8.51
C ALA A 99 -2.69 21.54 9.87
N GLU A 100 -1.36 21.55 9.87
CA GLU A 100 -0.52 21.65 11.07
C GLU A 100 -0.69 23.02 11.74
N GLU A 101 -0.66 24.12 10.99
CA GLU A 101 -0.92 25.48 11.51
C GLU A 101 -2.31 25.60 12.17
N ILE A 102 -3.33 24.96 11.59
CA ILE A 102 -4.68 24.88 12.16
C ILE A 102 -4.73 24.01 13.42
N GLN A 103 -3.90 22.96 13.53
CA GLN A 103 -3.85 22.12 14.72
C GLN A 103 -3.11 22.80 15.87
N GLU A 104 -2.01 23.48 15.58
CA GLU A 104 -1.22 24.21 16.57
C GLU A 104 -1.97 25.43 17.14
N SER A 105 -2.81 26.07 16.31
CA SER A 105 -3.68 27.18 16.73
C SER A 105 -4.97 26.77 17.47
N ARG A 106 -5.26 25.46 17.60
CA ARG A 106 -6.44 25.00 18.35
C ARG A 106 -6.14 24.99 19.85
N GLU A 107 -6.83 25.85 20.59
CA GLU A 107 -6.87 25.74 22.05
C GLU A 107 -7.54 24.42 22.47
N PRO A 108 -7.02 23.73 23.52
CA PRO A 108 -7.63 22.52 24.04
C PRO A 108 -9.07 22.80 24.48
N LYS A 109 -10.04 22.06 23.94
CA LYS A 109 -11.42 22.14 24.45
C LYS A 109 -11.41 21.74 25.92
N ALA A 110 -11.78 22.67 26.79
CA ALA A 110 -11.93 22.43 28.21
C ALA A 110 -12.78 21.16 28.43
N PRO A 111 -12.42 20.29 29.39
CA PRO A 111 -13.23 19.13 29.72
C PRO A 111 -14.65 19.58 30.00
N LYS A 112 -15.63 18.99 29.30
CA LYS A 112 -17.02 19.18 29.68
C LYS A 112 -17.17 18.63 31.09
N GLU A 113 -17.27 19.52 32.09
CA GLU A 113 -17.75 19.13 33.39
C GLU A 113 -19.07 18.39 33.17
N ARG A 114 -19.11 17.12 33.60
CA ARG A 114 -20.38 16.46 33.89
C ARG A 114 -20.94 17.15 35.13
N GLY A 115 -21.50 18.34 34.93
CA GLY A 115 -22.29 19.04 35.92
C GLY A 115 -23.54 18.22 36.19
N GLY A 116 -23.50 17.42 37.25
CA GLY A 116 -24.69 16.96 37.90
C GLY A 116 -25.42 18.11 38.59
N SER A 117 -26.72 17.90 38.77
CA SER A 117 -27.66 18.62 39.64
C SER A 117 -28.34 19.85 39.05
N GLY A 118 -29.66 19.72 38.85
CA GLY A 118 -30.54 20.87 38.68
C GLY A 118 -31.93 20.58 38.11
N ARG A 119 -32.70 19.66 38.71
CA ARG A 119 -34.04 19.89 39.29
C ARG A 119 -34.85 18.59 39.35
#